data_AF-X0Z3T1-F1
#
_entry.id   AF-X0Z3T1-F1
#
_cell.length_a   1.000
_cell.length_b   1.000
_cell.length_c   1.000
_cell.angle_alpha   90.00
_cell.angle_beta   90.00
_cell.angle_gamma   90.00
#
_symmetry.space_group_name_H-M   'P 1'
#
loop_
_entity.id
_entity.type
_entity.pdbx_description
1 polymer ?
#
loop_
_entity_poly.entity_id
_entity_poly.type
_entity_poly.pdbx_seq_one_letter_code
_entity_poly.pdbx_strand_id
1 'polypeptide(L)'
;TVENNTVNGKPLVYLENTSNQTITDAGQVILVNCDNITLANLNLSNASVGVELCGTNNSRIMNNTVSDNMLGIALTESSSGNTLTNNTVNKNGAAGIYLASSSNDNTVRNNIANSNTIWGIWLDSSNNNTIYNNYFDNLDNARDNGNNTWNTTNTTGPNIVGGPYLGGNYWSDYSGNDTNGDGFGDTPYNNITGDSNKDYLPLVPAAATLVGYVNFTGRDPNGT
;
A
#
# COMPACT_ATOMS: atom_id res chain seq x y z
N THR A 1 -0.65 -14.30 26.87
CA THR A 1 0.12 -13.14 26.40
C THR A 1 1.28 -13.64 25.58
N VAL A 2 1.58 -12.98 24.46
CA VAL A 2 2.80 -13.25 23.68
C VAL A 2 3.87 -12.32 24.26
N GLU A 3 4.83 -12.89 24.98
CA GLU A 3 5.90 -12.14 25.62
C GLU A 3 7.25 -12.68 25.13
N ASN A 4 8.26 -11.81 25.05
CA ASN A 4 9.65 -12.14 24.68
C ASN A 4 9.86 -12.78 23.30
N ASN A 5 8.85 -12.72 22.42
CA ASN A 5 9.01 -13.11 21.03
C ASN A 5 9.53 -11.92 20.24
N THR A 6 10.56 -12.16 19.43
CA THR A 6 11.17 -11.11 18.62
C THR A 6 11.17 -11.50 17.15
N VAL A 7 11.01 -10.49 16.30
CA VAL A 7 11.17 -10.55 14.85
C VAL A 7 12.15 -9.45 14.50
N ASN A 8 13.21 -9.79 13.76
CA ASN A 8 14.30 -8.86 13.43
C ASN A 8 14.84 -8.06 14.65
N GLY A 9 14.99 -8.73 15.79
CA GLY A 9 15.50 -8.12 17.03
C GLY A 9 14.53 -7.17 17.74
N LYS A 10 13.28 -7.05 17.29
CA LYS A 10 12.24 -6.20 17.87
C LYS A 10 11.05 -7.01 18.38
N PRO A 11 10.21 -6.47 19.29
CA PRO A 11 9.05 -7.19 19.80
C PRO A 11 8.08 -7.60 18.69
N LEU A 12 7.53 -8.81 18.78
CA LEU A 12 6.27 -9.14 18.12
C LEU A 12 5.13 -8.52 18.95
N VAL A 13 4.35 -7.63 18.33
CA VAL A 13 3.18 -7.02 18.98
C VAL A 13 1.93 -7.76 18.56
N TYR A 14 1.28 -8.39 19.53
CA TYR A 14 -0.03 -9.02 19.38
C TYR A 14 -1.02 -8.29 20.28
N LEU A 15 -2.06 -7.69 19.69
CA LEU A 15 -3.17 -7.08 20.41
C LEU A 15 -4.48 -7.77 20.03
N GLU A 16 -5.34 -7.98 21.03
CA GLU A 16 -6.66 -8.57 20.84
C GLU A 16 -7.70 -7.75 21.61
N ASN A 17 -8.87 -7.52 21.01
CA ASN A 17 -10.04 -6.86 21.65
C ASN A 17 -9.69 -5.55 22.35
N THR A 18 -8.81 -4.76 21.73
CA THR A 18 -8.23 -3.55 22.32
C THR A 18 -8.40 -2.37 21.37
N SER A 19 -8.51 -1.17 21.93
CA SER A 19 -8.67 0.05 21.15
C SER A 19 -7.75 1.19 21.61
N ASN A 20 -7.61 2.21 20.78
CA ASN A 20 -6.95 3.48 21.10
C ASN A 20 -5.46 3.33 21.51
N GLN A 21 -4.74 2.44 20.83
CA GLN A 21 -3.31 2.22 21.07
C GLN A 21 -2.47 2.82 19.96
N THR A 22 -1.24 3.19 20.31
CA THR A 22 -0.21 3.56 19.34
C THR A 22 0.98 2.62 19.48
N ILE A 23 1.35 1.98 18.38
CA ILE A 23 2.50 1.07 18.29
C ILE A 23 3.62 1.82 17.55
N THR A 24 4.74 2.00 18.24
CA THR A 24 5.94 2.70 17.71
C THR A 24 7.21 1.87 17.75
N ASP A 25 7.15 0.64 18.30
CA ASP A 25 8.23 -0.33 18.18
C ASP A 25 7.69 -1.75 18.05
N ALA A 26 8.01 -2.40 16.93
CA ALA A 26 7.64 -3.76 16.61
C ALA A 26 8.49 -4.27 15.45
N GLY A 27 8.77 -5.58 15.43
CA GLY A 27 9.31 -6.30 14.27
C GLY A 27 8.22 -7.00 13.45
N GLN A 28 7.06 -7.23 14.07
CA GLN A 28 5.82 -7.73 13.47
C GLN A 28 4.63 -7.21 14.28
N VAL A 29 3.51 -6.91 13.61
CA VAL A 29 2.26 -6.51 14.29
C VAL A 29 1.10 -7.40 13.86
N ILE A 30 0.37 -7.93 14.82
CA ILE A 30 -0.86 -8.70 14.63
C ILE A 30 -1.95 -8.08 15.50
N LEU A 31 -3.03 -7.63 14.88
CA LEU A 31 -4.19 -7.03 15.53
C LEU A 31 -5.43 -7.88 15.28
N VAL A 32 -6.11 -8.29 16.34
CA VAL A 32 -7.31 -9.13 16.27
C VAL A 32 -8.46 -8.41 16.97
N ASN A 33 -9.53 -8.10 16.23
CA ASN A 33 -10.72 -7.41 16.76
C ASN A 33 -10.38 -6.09 17.47
N CYS A 34 -9.43 -5.34 16.92
CA CYS A 34 -9.02 -4.05 17.47
C CYS A 34 -9.77 -2.88 16.81
N ASP A 35 -9.73 -1.72 17.45
CA ASP A 35 -10.32 -0.50 16.90
C ASP A 35 -9.46 0.73 17.18
N ASN A 36 -9.34 1.65 16.21
CA ASN A 36 -8.60 2.90 16.39
C ASN A 36 -7.15 2.69 16.89
N ILE A 37 -6.40 1.81 16.22
CA ILE A 37 -4.98 1.58 16.47
C ILE A 37 -4.16 2.43 15.50
N THR A 38 -3.05 3.00 15.98
CA THR A 38 -2.07 3.68 15.12
C THR A 38 -0.75 2.91 15.08
N LEU A 39 -0.31 2.49 13.90
CA LEU A 39 1.01 1.91 13.63
C LEU A 39 1.82 2.95 12.88
N ALA A 40 2.93 3.43 13.48
CA ALA A 40 3.71 4.49 12.89
C ALA A 40 5.23 4.30 13.00
N ASN A 41 5.93 4.59 11.91
CA ASN A 41 7.40 4.64 11.85
C ASN A 41 8.09 3.31 12.20
N LEU A 42 7.49 2.19 11.82
CA LEU A 42 8.01 0.86 12.07
C LEU A 42 8.86 0.35 10.89
N ASN A 43 9.80 -0.56 11.19
CA ASN A 43 10.49 -1.39 10.20
C ASN A 43 10.13 -2.85 10.51
N LEU A 44 9.34 -3.45 9.62
CA LEU A 44 8.66 -4.72 9.81
C LEU A 44 9.12 -5.68 8.72
N SER A 45 10.01 -6.59 9.08
CA SER A 45 10.71 -7.45 8.12
C SER A 45 11.05 -8.82 8.66
N ASN A 46 11.26 -9.78 7.75
CA ASN A 46 11.58 -11.17 8.06
C ASN A 46 10.48 -11.90 8.84
N ALA A 47 9.22 -11.63 8.51
CA ALA A 47 8.04 -12.32 9.05
C ALA A 47 7.22 -13.04 7.96
N SER A 48 6.28 -13.88 8.37
CA SER A 48 5.25 -14.40 7.46
C SER A 48 4.35 -13.26 6.97
N VAL A 49 3.86 -12.42 7.88
CA VAL A 49 3.07 -11.23 7.59
C VAL A 49 3.66 -10.07 8.38
N GLY A 50 4.03 -8.97 7.73
CA GLY A 50 4.61 -7.82 8.42
C GLY A 50 3.62 -7.10 9.34
N VAL A 51 2.43 -6.81 8.81
CA VAL A 51 1.28 -6.26 9.54
C VAL A 51 0.03 -7.04 9.20
N GLU A 52 -0.64 -7.59 10.21
CA GLU A 52 -1.93 -8.27 10.06
C GLU A 52 -3.02 -7.57 10.88
N LEU A 53 -4.09 -7.17 10.19
CA LEU A 53 -5.34 -6.69 10.77
C LEU A 53 -6.41 -7.73 10.49
N CYS A 54 -6.93 -8.36 11.53
CA CYS A 54 -8.02 -9.34 11.46
C CYS A 54 -9.20 -8.80 12.28
N GLY A 55 -10.34 -8.53 11.63
CA GLY A 55 -11.49 -7.88 12.28
C GLY A 55 -11.18 -6.50 12.88
N THR A 56 -10.15 -5.82 12.40
CA THR A 56 -9.64 -4.59 12.99
C THR A 56 -10.06 -3.37 12.18
N ASN A 57 -10.64 -2.38 12.86
CA ASN A 57 -11.32 -1.27 12.22
C ASN A 57 -10.74 0.10 12.60
N ASN A 58 -11.07 1.11 11.81
CA ASN A 58 -10.81 2.53 12.08
C ASN A 58 -9.34 2.86 12.42
N SER A 59 -8.39 2.05 11.94
CA SER A 59 -6.99 2.11 12.32
C SER A 59 -6.14 2.80 11.24
N ARG A 60 -4.98 3.30 11.66
CA ARG A 60 -4.07 4.10 10.85
C ARG A 60 -2.71 3.43 10.78
N ILE A 61 -2.31 3.01 9.59
CA ILE A 61 -1.03 2.37 9.32
C ILE A 61 -0.22 3.34 8.47
N MET A 62 0.78 3.99 9.07
CA MET A 62 1.47 5.09 8.42
C MET A 62 2.99 5.11 8.56
N ASN A 63 3.68 5.61 7.53
CA ASN A 63 5.13 5.83 7.55
C ASN A 63 5.94 4.58 7.92
N ASN A 64 5.43 3.38 7.62
CA ASN A 64 6.13 2.14 7.91
C ASN A 64 6.92 1.66 6.69
N THR A 65 8.04 0.99 6.96
CA THR A 65 8.74 0.17 5.96
C THR A 65 8.40 -1.29 6.24
N VAL A 66 7.75 -1.96 5.29
CA VAL A 66 7.29 -3.34 5.41
C VAL A 66 7.93 -4.15 4.29
N SER A 67 9.00 -4.87 4.60
CA SER A 67 9.85 -5.51 3.60
C SER A 67 10.27 -6.92 3.93
N ASP A 68 10.59 -7.71 2.91
CA ASP A 68 11.17 -9.05 3.09
C ASP A 68 10.30 -9.98 3.97
N ASN A 69 8.98 -9.86 3.85
CA ASN A 69 7.99 -10.76 4.45
C ASN A 69 7.35 -11.65 3.39
N MET A 70 6.56 -12.67 3.75
CA MET A 70 5.72 -13.34 2.74
C MET A 70 4.59 -12.42 2.26
N LEU A 71 3.80 -11.86 3.19
CA LEU A 71 2.84 -10.79 2.92
C LEU A 71 3.28 -9.50 3.64
N GLY A 72 3.10 -8.35 2.99
CA GLY A 72 3.45 -7.06 3.60
C GLY A 72 2.42 -6.63 4.65
N ILE A 73 1.38 -5.93 4.20
CA ILE A 73 0.26 -5.45 5.04
C ILE A 73 -1.01 -6.19 4.61
N ALA A 74 -1.62 -6.95 5.52
CA ALA A 74 -2.83 -7.73 5.29
C ALA A 74 -4.00 -7.21 6.16
N LEU A 75 -5.13 -6.93 5.52
CA LEU A 75 -6.42 -6.61 6.14
C LEU A 75 -7.40 -7.73 5.80
N THR A 76 -7.90 -8.43 6.80
CA THR A 76 -8.75 -9.61 6.66
C THR A 76 -9.93 -9.58 7.62
N GLU A 77 -10.88 -10.48 7.41
CA GLU A 77 -12.03 -10.71 8.29
C GLU A 77 -12.80 -9.43 8.63
N SER A 78 -13.29 -8.72 7.62
CA SER A 78 -14.06 -7.47 7.77
C SER A 78 -13.28 -6.30 8.39
N SER A 79 -11.96 -6.23 8.21
CA SER A 79 -11.14 -5.08 8.64
C SER A 79 -11.44 -3.85 7.79
N SER A 80 -12.26 -2.94 8.32
CA SER A 80 -12.91 -1.86 7.56
C SER A 80 -12.64 -0.46 8.13
N GLY A 81 -12.76 0.57 7.28
CA GLY A 81 -12.55 1.96 7.69
C GLY A 81 -11.09 2.30 8.05
N ASN A 82 -10.13 1.49 7.63
CA ASN A 82 -8.71 1.71 7.92
C ASN A 82 -8.06 2.64 6.88
N THR A 83 -7.00 3.33 7.29
CA THR A 83 -6.18 4.17 6.41
C THR A 83 -4.74 3.68 6.37
N LEU A 84 -4.27 3.31 5.17
CA LEU A 84 -2.88 2.98 4.88
C LEU A 84 -2.26 4.15 4.13
N THR A 85 -1.31 4.85 4.76
CA THR A 85 -0.70 6.06 4.16
C THR A 85 0.80 6.15 4.32
N ASN A 86 1.50 6.59 3.27
CA ASN A 86 2.96 6.84 3.32
C ASN A 86 3.80 5.61 3.71
N ASN A 87 3.32 4.39 3.46
CA ASN A 87 4.10 3.19 3.72
C ASN A 87 4.96 2.84 2.51
N THR A 88 6.16 2.31 2.75
CA THR A 88 6.96 1.62 1.74
C THR A 88 6.80 0.12 1.95
N VAL A 89 6.21 -0.57 0.98
CA VAL A 89 5.85 -1.99 1.07
C VAL A 89 6.52 -2.74 -0.08
N ASN A 90 7.65 -3.39 0.20
CA ASN A 90 8.55 -3.82 -0.85
C ASN A 90 9.23 -5.16 -0.60
N LYS A 91 9.62 -5.86 -1.67
CA LYS A 91 10.35 -7.14 -1.58
C LYS A 91 9.63 -8.22 -0.77
N ASN A 92 8.29 -8.18 -0.71
CA ASN A 92 7.51 -9.24 -0.07
C ASN A 92 7.28 -10.40 -1.05
N GLY A 93 7.31 -11.63 -0.53
CA GLY A 93 7.27 -12.88 -1.29
C GLY A 93 5.95 -13.20 -2.00
N ALA A 94 4.87 -12.48 -1.66
CA ALA A 94 3.57 -12.58 -2.28
C ALA A 94 3.02 -11.17 -2.63
N ALA A 95 1.92 -10.75 -1.98
CA ALA A 95 1.37 -9.42 -2.15
C ALA A 95 2.02 -8.41 -1.19
N GLY A 96 2.27 -7.20 -1.68
CA GLY A 96 2.67 -6.08 -0.82
C GLY A 96 1.54 -5.69 0.11
N ILE A 97 0.42 -5.23 -0.46
CA ILE A 97 -0.80 -4.88 0.29
C ILE A 97 -1.91 -5.87 -0.09
N TYR A 98 -2.56 -6.47 0.90
CA TYR A 98 -3.62 -7.46 0.70
C TYR A 98 -4.87 -7.10 1.50
N LEU A 99 -6.00 -6.92 0.83
CA LEU A 99 -7.30 -6.68 1.45
C LEU A 99 -8.24 -7.82 1.07
N ALA A 100 -8.75 -8.55 2.06
CA ALA A 100 -9.56 -9.73 1.83
C ALA A 100 -10.74 -9.89 2.79
N SER A 101 -11.63 -10.81 2.46
CA SER A 101 -12.73 -11.26 3.34
C SER A 101 -13.62 -10.09 3.82
N SER A 102 -14.20 -9.35 2.88
CA SER A 102 -15.09 -8.20 3.16
C SER A 102 -14.43 -7.04 3.92
N SER A 103 -13.12 -6.84 3.74
CA SER A 103 -12.41 -5.67 4.29
C SER A 103 -12.74 -4.43 3.45
N ASN A 104 -13.80 -3.73 3.83
CA ASN A 104 -14.43 -2.69 3.02
C ASN A 104 -14.09 -1.28 3.52
N ASP A 105 -14.42 -0.28 2.70
CA ASP A 105 -14.36 1.14 3.09
C ASP A 105 -12.98 1.60 3.59
N ASN A 106 -11.90 0.94 3.13
CA ASN A 106 -10.53 1.32 3.47
C ASN A 106 -9.98 2.35 2.48
N THR A 107 -9.04 3.18 2.95
CA THR A 107 -8.30 4.13 2.11
C THR A 107 -6.84 3.74 2.02
N VAL A 108 -6.34 3.51 0.80
CA VAL A 108 -4.93 3.21 0.51
C VAL A 108 -4.37 4.35 -0.33
N ARG A 109 -3.51 5.18 0.26
CA ARG A 109 -2.97 6.36 -0.46
C ARG A 109 -1.53 6.70 -0.12
N ASN A 110 -0.82 7.34 -1.03
CA ASN A 110 0.57 7.77 -0.82
C ASN A 110 1.54 6.63 -0.47
N ASN A 111 1.23 5.38 -0.80
CA ASN A 111 2.12 4.26 -0.52
C ASN A 111 3.03 3.98 -1.72
N ILE A 112 4.22 3.48 -1.45
CA ILE A 112 5.13 2.93 -2.46
C ILE A 112 5.06 1.41 -2.32
N ALA A 113 4.52 0.72 -3.31
CA ALA A 113 4.50 -0.73 -3.37
C ALA A 113 5.34 -1.18 -4.57
N ASN A 114 6.53 -1.74 -4.31
CA ASN A 114 7.45 -2.12 -5.38
C ASN A 114 8.21 -3.42 -5.10
N SER A 115 8.62 -4.11 -6.17
CA SER A 115 9.38 -5.36 -6.09
C SER A 115 8.71 -6.46 -5.23
N ASN A 116 7.39 -6.47 -5.09
CA ASN A 116 6.67 -7.59 -4.48
C ASN A 116 6.46 -8.70 -5.52
N THR A 117 6.62 -9.95 -5.12
CA THR A 117 6.79 -11.07 -6.05
C THR A 117 5.54 -11.40 -6.87
N ILE A 118 4.34 -11.27 -6.28
CA ILE A 118 3.09 -11.63 -6.97
C ILE A 118 2.27 -10.39 -7.32
N TRP A 119 1.92 -9.55 -6.34
CA TRP A 119 1.13 -8.34 -6.59
C TRP A 119 1.65 -7.16 -5.78
N GLY A 120 1.68 -5.97 -6.36
CA GLY A 120 1.85 -4.74 -5.58
C GLY A 120 0.73 -4.56 -4.56
N ILE A 121 -0.50 -4.74 -5.04
CA ILE A 121 -1.73 -4.74 -4.23
C ILE A 121 -2.72 -5.78 -4.74
N TRP A 122 -3.38 -6.49 -3.82
CA TRP A 122 -4.43 -7.46 -4.15
C TRP A 122 -5.67 -7.23 -3.27
N LEU A 123 -6.81 -6.98 -3.91
CA LEU A 123 -8.13 -6.92 -3.30
C LEU A 123 -8.90 -8.18 -3.67
N ASP A 124 -9.29 -8.97 -2.66
CA ASP A 124 -10.04 -10.21 -2.82
C ASP A 124 -11.38 -10.14 -2.06
N SER A 125 -12.49 -10.12 -2.79
CA SER A 125 -13.84 -10.09 -2.21
C SER A 125 -14.00 -8.95 -1.19
N SER A 126 -13.45 -7.77 -1.52
CA SER A 126 -13.43 -6.56 -0.68
C SER A 126 -13.82 -5.36 -1.54
N ASN A 127 -14.72 -4.52 -1.04
CA ASN A 127 -15.44 -3.52 -1.82
C ASN A 127 -15.38 -2.13 -1.17
N ASN A 128 -15.73 -1.11 -1.94
CA ASN A 128 -15.80 0.29 -1.51
C ASN A 128 -14.47 0.83 -0.97
N ASN A 129 -13.34 0.21 -1.32
CA ASN A 129 -12.03 0.72 -0.99
C ASN A 129 -11.64 1.84 -1.98
N THR A 130 -10.92 2.84 -1.49
CA THR A 130 -10.43 3.96 -2.30
C THR A 130 -8.90 3.92 -2.35
N ILE A 131 -8.36 3.76 -3.56
CA ILE A 131 -6.93 3.58 -3.83
C ILE A 131 -6.45 4.70 -4.75
N TYR A 132 -5.65 5.64 -4.25
CA TYR A 132 -5.17 6.76 -5.04
C TYR A 132 -3.83 7.29 -4.57
N ASN A 133 -3.10 7.96 -5.47
CA ASN A 133 -1.80 8.55 -5.22
C ASN A 133 -0.75 7.56 -4.68
N ASN A 134 -0.81 6.29 -5.10
CA ASN A 134 0.21 5.29 -4.79
C ASN A 134 1.19 5.14 -5.95
N TYR A 135 2.38 4.61 -5.67
CA TYR A 135 3.40 4.28 -6.65
C TYR A 135 3.51 2.75 -6.76
N PHE A 136 3.12 2.18 -7.90
CA PHE A 136 3.17 0.74 -8.16
C PHE A 136 4.26 0.38 -9.18
N ASP A 137 5.25 -0.38 -8.71
CA ASP A 137 6.39 -0.86 -9.51
C ASP A 137 6.73 -2.32 -9.21
N ASN A 138 5.87 -3.20 -9.71
CA ASN A 138 5.95 -4.65 -9.52
C ASN A 138 5.75 -5.33 -10.87
N LEU A 139 6.09 -6.62 -10.96
CA LEU A 139 5.83 -7.40 -12.18
C LEU A 139 4.34 -7.40 -12.52
N ASP A 140 3.51 -7.62 -11.50
CA ASP A 140 2.07 -7.39 -11.59
C ASP A 140 1.65 -6.36 -10.53
N ASN A 141 1.12 -5.21 -10.98
CA ASN A 141 0.88 -4.08 -10.09
C ASN A 141 -0.37 -4.26 -9.22
N ALA A 142 -1.49 -4.67 -9.80
CA ALA A 142 -2.75 -4.78 -9.09
C ALA A 142 -3.65 -5.92 -9.56
N ARG A 143 -4.30 -6.57 -8.58
CA ARG A 143 -5.45 -7.46 -8.80
C ARG A 143 -6.62 -7.04 -7.92
N ASP A 144 -7.80 -6.96 -8.50
CA ASP A 144 -9.04 -6.56 -7.85
C ASP A 144 -10.23 -7.30 -8.46
N ASN A 145 -10.91 -8.11 -7.67
CA ASN A 145 -12.15 -8.80 -8.04
C ASN A 145 -13.38 -8.26 -7.27
N GLY A 146 -13.25 -7.10 -6.62
CA GLY A 146 -14.34 -6.39 -5.97
C GLY A 146 -14.71 -5.10 -6.70
N ASN A 147 -15.64 -4.34 -6.12
CA ASN A 147 -16.03 -3.02 -6.61
C ASN A 147 -15.29 -1.94 -5.82
N ASN A 148 -14.20 -1.40 -6.37
CA ASN A 148 -13.35 -0.41 -5.70
C ASN A 148 -13.04 0.78 -6.61
N THR A 149 -12.64 1.89 -6.00
CA THR A 149 -12.32 3.13 -6.73
C THR A 149 -10.81 3.34 -6.77
N TRP A 150 -10.24 3.47 -7.96
CA TRP A 150 -8.78 3.54 -8.19
C TRP A 150 -8.26 4.95 -8.50
N ASN A 151 -9.07 5.98 -8.27
CA ASN A 151 -8.65 7.38 -8.33
C ASN A 151 -9.55 8.25 -7.45
N THR A 152 -9.08 9.44 -7.10
CA THR A 152 -9.92 10.50 -6.53
C THR A 152 -10.30 11.52 -7.61
N THR A 153 -11.06 12.56 -7.26
CA THR A 153 -11.29 13.71 -8.13
C THR A 153 -10.02 14.54 -8.28
N ASN A 154 -9.74 15.07 -9.48
CA ASN A 154 -8.64 16.00 -9.69
C ASN A 154 -8.74 17.17 -8.70
N THR A 155 -7.78 17.25 -7.78
CA THR A 155 -7.73 18.24 -6.71
C THR A 155 -6.29 18.74 -6.55
N THR A 156 -6.11 20.02 -6.28
CA THR A 156 -4.78 20.60 -6.01
C THR A 156 -4.12 19.92 -4.81
N GLY A 157 -2.88 19.48 -4.98
CA GLY A 157 -2.05 18.87 -3.94
C GLY A 157 -0.88 18.08 -4.54
N PRO A 158 0.30 18.06 -3.88
CA PRO A 158 1.44 17.33 -4.40
C PRO A 158 1.13 15.83 -4.49
N ASN A 159 1.41 15.23 -5.65
CA ASN A 159 1.24 13.80 -5.88
C ASN A 159 2.56 13.03 -5.69
N ILE A 160 2.46 11.71 -5.66
CA ILE A 160 3.55 10.77 -5.33
C ILE A 160 4.72 10.84 -6.32
N VAL A 161 4.48 11.34 -7.55
CA VAL A 161 5.50 11.54 -8.61
C VAL A 161 5.94 13.00 -8.78
N GLY A 162 5.55 13.87 -7.84
CA GLY A 162 6.02 15.25 -7.77
C GLY A 162 5.20 16.26 -8.59
N GLY A 163 4.08 15.84 -9.18
CA GLY A 163 3.12 16.73 -9.84
C GLY A 163 2.24 17.50 -8.84
N PRO A 164 1.54 18.56 -9.28
CA PRO A 164 0.80 19.47 -8.39
C PRO A 164 -0.66 19.08 -8.13
N TYR A 165 -1.14 17.99 -8.74
CA TYR A 165 -2.54 17.53 -8.64
C TYR A 165 -2.64 16.09 -8.17
N LEU A 166 -3.57 15.84 -7.25
CA LEU A 166 -4.00 14.50 -6.84
C LEU A 166 -5.07 13.99 -7.80
N GLY A 167 -5.01 12.70 -8.12
CA GLY A 167 -5.98 12.02 -8.99
C GLY A 167 -5.90 10.52 -8.78
N GLY A 168 -5.28 9.79 -9.70
CA GLY A 168 -5.07 8.35 -9.63
C GLY A 168 -3.74 7.95 -9.02
N ASN A 169 -3.21 6.82 -9.48
CA ASN A 169 -1.97 6.21 -9.04
C ASN A 169 -0.93 6.28 -10.15
N TYR A 170 0.34 6.12 -9.79
CA TYR A 170 1.41 5.88 -10.73
C TYR A 170 1.59 4.38 -10.94
N TRP A 171 1.78 4.00 -12.20
CA TRP A 171 1.93 2.63 -12.65
C TRP A 171 3.17 2.52 -13.52
N SER A 172 4.13 1.71 -13.08
CA SER A 172 5.41 1.46 -13.80
C SER A 172 5.23 0.96 -15.24
N ASP A 173 4.12 0.28 -15.52
CA ASP A 173 3.77 -0.30 -16.82
C ASP A 173 2.76 0.53 -17.62
N TYR A 174 2.33 1.70 -17.10
CA TYR A 174 1.46 2.60 -17.85
C TYR A 174 2.23 3.34 -18.94
N SER A 175 1.78 3.15 -20.18
CA SER A 175 2.38 3.75 -21.37
C SER A 175 1.48 4.77 -22.08
N GLY A 176 0.45 5.27 -21.39
CA GLY A 176 -0.44 6.30 -21.96
C GLY A 176 0.22 7.67 -22.02
N ASN A 177 -0.33 8.55 -22.86
CA ASN A 177 0.20 9.90 -23.06
C ASN A 177 -0.53 10.90 -22.17
N ASP A 178 0.17 11.96 -21.77
CA ASP A 178 -0.39 13.19 -21.23
C ASP A 178 -0.23 14.30 -22.29
N THR A 179 -1.21 14.41 -23.21
CA THR A 179 -1.14 15.34 -24.35
C THR A 179 -1.47 16.77 -23.94
N ASN A 180 -2.24 16.94 -22.86
CA ASN A 180 -2.70 18.24 -22.39
C ASN A 180 -1.75 18.86 -21.33
N GLY A 181 -0.81 18.07 -20.80
CA GLY A 181 0.20 18.49 -19.82
C GLY A 181 -0.34 18.68 -18.40
N ASP A 182 -1.48 18.07 -18.05
CA ASP A 182 -2.11 18.20 -16.75
C ASP A 182 -1.56 17.24 -15.68
N GLY A 183 -0.63 16.35 -16.06
CA GLY A 183 0.00 15.37 -15.19
C GLY A 183 -0.78 14.06 -15.06
N PHE A 184 -1.88 13.90 -15.78
CA PHE A 184 -2.65 12.67 -15.87
C PHE A 184 -2.61 12.10 -17.29
N GLY A 185 -2.67 10.78 -17.39
CA GLY A 185 -2.75 10.13 -18.69
C GLY A 185 -4.15 10.26 -19.32
N ASP A 186 -4.18 10.56 -20.62
CA ASP A 186 -5.41 10.77 -21.40
C ASP A 186 -6.29 9.50 -21.55
N THR A 187 -5.72 8.33 -21.27
CA THR A 187 -6.44 7.05 -21.27
C THR A 187 -6.40 6.38 -19.89
N PRO A 188 -7.50 5.76 -19.41
CA PRO A 188 -7.48 5.05 -18.13
C PRO A 188 -6.46 3.92 -18.09
N TYR A 189 -5.82 3.70 -16.95
CA TYR A 189 -5.08 2.46 -16.69
C TYR A 189 -6.07 1.34 -16.40
N ASN A 190 -6.00 0.27 -17.20
CA ASN A 190 -6.95 -0.84 -17.20
C ASN A 190 -6.28 -2.21 -16.96
N ASN A 191 -4.99 -2.24 -16.62
CA ASN A 191 -4.28 -3.46 -16.24
C ASN A 191 -4.42 -3.74 -14.73
N ILE A 192 -5.65 -3.60 -14.21
CA ILE A 192 -6.05 -4.04 -12.88
C ILE A 192 -6.78 -5.36 -13.10
N THR A 193 -6.11 -6.47 -12.85
CA THR A 193 -6.64 -7.79 -13.22
C THR A 193 -7.73 -8.25 -12.26
N GLY A 194 -8.63 -9.15 -12.69
CA GLY A 194 -9.67 -9.75 -11.83
C GLY A 194 -11.09 -9.29 -12.15
N ASP A 195 -11.28 -8.02 -12.50
CA ASP A 195 -12.55 -7.44 -12.97
C ASP A 195 -12.27 -6.25 -13.91
N SER A 196 -13.23 -5.34 -14.06
CA SER A 196 -13.28 -4.20 -14.98
C SER A 196 -12.91 -2.87 -14.33
N ASN A 197 -12.32 -2.92 -13.13
CA ASN A 197 -11.81 -1.75 -12.40
C ASN A 197 -10.73 -1.01 -13.21
N LYS A 198 -10.74 0.32 -13.11
CA LYS A 198 -9.81 1.20 -13.84
C LYS A 198 -9.44 2.38 -12.99
N ASP A 199 -8.21 2.84 -13.17
CA ASP A 199 -7.77 4.15 -12.71
C ASP A 199 -7.98 5.14 -13.87
N TYR A 200 -8.87 6.12 -13.67
CA TYR A 200 -9.23 7.11 -14.69
C TYR A 200 -8.32 8.33 -14.73
N LEU A 201 -7.41 8.48 -13.75
CA LEU A 201 -6.47 9.60 -13.67
C LEU A 201 -5.05 9.09 -13.39
N PRO A 202 -4.52 8.13 -14.18
CA PRO A 202 -3.19 7.58 -13.94
C PRO A 202 -2.15 8.70 -14.00
N LEU A 203 -1.25 8.73 -13.02
CA LEU A 203 -0.24 9.78 -12.89
C LEU A 203 0.86 9.61 -13.94
N VAL A 204 1.17 10.68 -14.66
CA VAL A 204 2.28 10.76 -15.60
C VAL A 204 3.35 11.70 -15.04
N PRO A 205 4.56 11.21 -14.72
CA PRO A 205 5.64 12.07 -14.25
C PRO A 205 6.04 13.08 -15.32
N ALA A 206 6.30 14.33 -14.92
CA ALA A 206 6.89 15.31 -15.82
C ALA A 206 8.25 14.81 -16.33
N ALA A 207 8.57 15.05 -17.61
CA ALA A 207 9.81 14.58 -18.23
C ALA A 207 11.11 15.02 -17.49
N ALA A 208 11.05 16.03 -16.62
CA ALA A 208 12.16 16.53 -15.81
C ALA A 208 12.28 15.89 -14.40
N THR A 209 11.28 15.16 -13.90
CA THR A 209 11.29 14.60 -12.52
C THR A 209 11.85 13.17 -12.45
N LEU A 210 12.10 12.51 -13.59
CA LEU A 210 12.68 11.17 -13.64
C LEU A 210 14.09 11.07 -13.04
N VAL A 211 14.82 12.18 -12.90
CA VAL A 211 16.21 12.19 -12.40
C VAL A 211 16.29 12.22 -10.85
N GLY A 212 15.21 12.61 -10.16
CA GLY A 212 15.21 12.79 -8.69
C GLY A 212 14.66 11.61 -7.89
N TYR A 213 13.69 10.86 -8.45
CA TYR A 213 12.96 9.82 -7.71
C TYR A 213 13.63 8.44 -7.72
N VAL A 214 14.54 8.16 -8.66
CA VAL A 214 15.29 6.88 -8.72
C VAL A 214 16.23 6.69 -7.51
N ASN A 215 16.51 7.76 -6.77
CA ASN A 215 17.39 7.75 -5.59
C ASN A 215 16.75 7.16 -4.31
N PHE A 216 15.49 6.72 -4.35
CA PHE A 216 14.89 5.93 -3.26
C PHE A 216 14.98 4.42 -3.49
N THR A 217 15.52 3.97 -4.63
CA THR A 217 15.88 2.56 -4.75
C THR A 217 17.14 2.31 -3.94
N GLY A 218 17.01 1.53 -2.87
CA GLY A 218 18.13 0.82 -2.26
C GLY A 218 18.73 -0.18 -3.24
N ARG A 219 19.33 0.32 -4.33
CA ARG A 219 20.44 -0.36 -4.99
C ARG A 219 21.60 -0.24 -4.01
N ASP A 220 21.86 -1.33 -3.33
CA ASP A 220 23.18 -1.61 -2.78
C ASP A 220 24.23 -1.26 -3.86
N PRO A 221 25.16 -0.31 -3.62
CA PRO A 221 26.25 -0.04 -4.54
C PRO A 221 27.25 -1.21 -4.65
N ASN A 222 27.12 -2.27 -3.84
CA ASN A 222 28.09 -3.36 -3.72
C ASN A 222 27.45 -4.76 -3.85
N GLY A 223 26.57 -4.96 -4.82
CA GLY A 223 26.25 -6.31 -5.31
C GLY A 223 27.41 -6.89 -6.13
N THR A 224 28.41 -7.44 -5.41
CA THR A 224 29.77 -7.86 -5.83
C THR A 224 30.77 -6.75 -6.15
#